data_AF-A0A379XKY9-F1
#
_entry.id   AF-A0A379XKY9-F1
#
_cell.length_a   1.000
_cell.length_b   1.000
_cell.length_c   1.000
_cell.angle_alpha   90.00
_cell.angle_beta   90.00
_cell.angle_gamma   90.00
#
_symmetry.space_group_name_H-M   'P 1'
#
loop_
_entity.id
_entity.type
_entity.pdbx_description
1 polymer ?
#
loop_
_entity_poly.entity_id
_entity_poly.type
_entity_poly.pdbx_seq_one_letter_code
_entity_poly.pdbx_strand_id
1 'polypeptide(L)'
;MRQHLTKIMRHAVQQGMIKYNPAYDLDGVVAPVVTRHHPALPLKRLPKLLNKIKGYKGRELTRLALERNLHVFLRSSELRLAVVVGLSGREP
;
A
#
# COMPACT_ATOMS: atom_id res chain seq x y z
N MET A 1 -1.69 13.89 5.98
CA MET A 1 -2.48 14.60 7.01
C MET A 1 -3.20 15.83 6.44
N ARG A 2 -2.49 16.79 5.82
CA ARG A 2 -3.08 17.99 5.19
C ARG A 2 -4.29 17.69 4.30
N GLN A 3 -4.15 16.77 3.34
CA GLN A 3 -5.24 16.38 2.43
C GLN A 3 -6.51 15.89 3.14
N HIS A 4 -6.36 15.21 4.28
CA HIS A 4 -7.49 14.71 5.06
C HIS A 4 -8.20 15.86 5.79
N LEU A 5 -7.44 16.75 6.42
CA LEU A 5 -7.97 17.94 7.10
C LEU A 5 -8.68 18.88 6.12
N THR A 6 -8.09 19.12 4.94
CA THR A 6 -8.74 19.92 3.88
C THR A 6 -10.07 19.31 3.45
N LYS A 7 -10.18 17.98 3.37
CA LYS A 7 -11.46 17.30 3.04
C LYS A 7 -12.50 17.47 4.13
N ILE A 8 -12.14 17.29 5.40
CA ILE A 8 -13.05 17.47 6.54
C ILE A 8 -13.57 18.92 6.58
N MET A 9 -12.66 19.90 6.53
CA MET A 9 -13.04 21.31 6.59
C MET A 9 -13.84 21.75 5.36
N ARG A 10 -13.54 21.20 4.17
CA ARG A 10 -14.34 21.43 2.96
C ARG A 10 -15.77 20.89 3.13
N HIS A 11 -15.92 19.73 3.76
CA HIS A 11 -17.24 19.20 4.09
C HIS A 11 -17.98 20.13 5.05
N ALA A 12 -17.30 20.67 6.07
CA ALA A 12 -17.91 21.61 7.01
C ALA A 12 -18.38 22.93 6.36
N VAL A 13 -17.64 23.43 5.36
CA VAL A 13 -18.08 24.57 4.55
C VAL A 13 -19.34 24.24 3.74
N GLN A 14 -19.40 23.06 3.12
CA GLN A 14 -20.58 22.63 2.35
C GLN A 14 -21.84 22.47 3.22
N GLN A 15 -21.67 22.11 4.49
CA GLN A 15 -22.76 22.03 5.46
C GLN A 15 -23.11 23.39 6.10
N GLY A 16 -22.45 24.47 5.70
CA GLY A 16 -22.71 25.83 6.21
C GLY A 16 -22.24 26.09 7.64
N MET A 17 -21.54 25.15 8.27
CA MET A 17 -21.02 25.31 9.65
C MET A 17 -19.93 26.37 9.72
N ILE A 18 -19.13 26.50 8.66
CA ILE A 18 -18.05 27.49 8.55
C ILE A 18 -18.09 28.14 7.16
N LYS A 19 -17.73 29.42 7.08
CA LYS A 19 -17.79 30.18 5.81
C LYS A 19 -16.59 29.94 4.89
N TYR A 20 -15.48 29.46 5.44
CA TYR A 20 -14.21 29.28 4.75
C TYR A 20 -13.46 28.09 5.34
N ASN A 21 -12.55 27.49 4.57
CA ASN A 21 -11.76 26.33 4.98
C ASN A 21 -10.38 26.76 5.49
N PRO A 22 -10.15 26.79 6.82
CA PRO A 22 -8.88 27.22 7.42
C PRO A 22 -7.72 26.26 7.13
N ALA A 23 -7.98 25.07 6.59
CA ALA A 23 -6.91 24.12 6.24
C ALA A 23 -6.07 24.59 5.04
N TYR A 24 -6.52 25.61 4.30
CA TYR A 24 -5.73 26.23 3.24
C TYR A 24 -4.63 27.14 3.80
N ASP A 25 -4.86 27.79 4.94
CA ASP A 25 -3.86 28.65 5.60
C ASP A 25 -2.68 27.87 6.21
N LEU A 26 -2.80 26.53 6.25
CA LEU A 26 -1.73 25.64 6.67
C LEU A 26 -0.68 25.40 5.56
N ASP A 27 -0.92 25.90 4.34
CA ASP A 27 0.03 25.79 3.24
C ASP A 27 1.25 26.67 3.54
N GLY A 28 2.42 26.04 3.66
CA GLY A 28 3.68 26.71 4.06
C GLY A 28 3.95 26.78 5.57
N VAL A 29 2.93 26.68 6.43
CA VAL A 29 3.11 26.63 7.90
C VAL A 29 3.52 25.23 8.37
N VAL A 30 2.94 24.20 7.76
CA VAL A 30 3.27 22.81 8.07
C VAL A 30 4.39 22.35 7.14
N ALA A 31 5.52 21.93 7.71
CA ALA A 31 6.63 21.38 6.93
C ALA A 31 6.11 20.25 6.01
N PRO A 32 6.41 20.29 4.71
CA PRO A 32 5.97 19.25 3.79
C PRO A 32 6.60 17.92 4.22
N VAL A 33 5.82 16.84 4.11
CA VAL A 33 6.37 15.49 4.26
C VAL A 33 7.39 15.30 3.16
N VAL A 34 8.64 15.05 3.53
CA VAL A 34 9.71 14.74 2.58
C VAL A 34 9.33 13.44 1.87
N THR A 35 8.93 13.56 0.61
CA THR A 35 8.60 12.39 -0.22
C THR A 35 9.87 11.57 -0.43
N ARG A 36 9.93 10.40 0.19
CA ARG A 36 10.94 9.40 -0.15
C ARG A 36 10.47 8.65 -1.40
N HIS A 37 11.15 8.89 -2.50
CA HIS A 37 10.92 8.14 -3.73
C HIS A 37 11.47 6.72 -3.58
N HIS A 38 10.65 5.72 -3.88
CA HIS A 38 11.05 4.32 -3.94
C HIS A 38 11.20 3.94 -5.42
N PRO A 39 12.42 4.04 -6.00
CA PRO A 39 12.62 3.73 -7.40
C PRO A 39 12.34 2.26 -7.69
N ALA A 40 11.89 1.98 -8.91
CA ALA A 40 11.66 0.62 -9.37
C ALA A 40 12.93 -0.23 -9.24
N LEU A 41 12.75 -1.53 -8.98
CA LEU A 41 13.87 -2.46 -8.87
C LEU A 41 14.54 -2.60 -10.25
N PRO A 42 15.85 -2.31 -10.38
CA PRO A 42 16.57 -2.54 -11.63
C PRO A 42 16.59 -4.02 -11.99
N LEU A 43 16.43 -4.35 -13.28
CA LEU A 43 16.37 -5.74 -13.76
C LEU A 43 17.60 -6.57 -13.35
N LYS A 44 18.79 -5.95 -13.33
CA LYS A 44 20.05 -6.58 -12.87
C LYS A 44 19.99 -7.10 -11.43
N ARG A 45 19.11 -6.54 -10.58
CA ARG A 45 18.95 -6.93 -9.18
C ARG A 45 17.83 -7.96 -8.96
N LEU A 46 17.04 -8.26 -9.99
CA LEU A 46 15.96 -9.24 -9.91
C LEU A 46 16.45 -10.64 -9.52
N PRO A 47 17.56 -11.18 -10.08
CA PRO A 47 18.06 -12.50 -9.67
C PRO A 47 18.43 -12.55 -8.18
N LYS A 48 19.05 -11.48 -7.67
CA LYS A 48 19.40 -11.34 -6.25
C LYS A 48 18.16 -11.31 -5.35
N LEU A 49 17.07 -10.69 -5.80
CA LEU A 49 15.81 -10.69 -5.06
C LEU A 49 15.19 -12.09 -5.01
N LEU A 50 15.12 -12.78 -6.15
CA LEU A 50 14.58 -14.14 -6.23
C LEU A 50 15.34 -15.11 -5.32
N ASN A 51 16.67 -15.03 -5.31
CA ASN A 51 17.50 -15.86 -4.43
C ASN A 51 17.24 -15.58 -2.95
N LYS A 52 17.01 -14.31 -2.56
CA LYS A 52 16.66 -13.94 -1.18
C LYS A 52 15.28 -14.46 -0.76
N ILE A 53 14.32 -14.46 -1.68
CA ILE A 53 12.97 -15.01 -1.41
C ILE A 53 13.06 -16.52 -1.21
N LYS A 54 13.77 -17.23 -2.09
CA LYS A 54 13.98 -18.69 -1.96
C LYS A 54 14.73 -19.07 -0.69
N GLY A 55 15.72 -18.27 -0.28
CA GLY A 55 16.51 -18.47 0.94
C GLY A 55 15.87 -17.94 2.22
N TYR A 56 14.63 -17.42 2.18
CA TYR A 56 13.96 -16.87 3.35
C TYR A 56 13.55 -17.98 4.32
N LYS A 57 14.16 -18.02 5.50
CA LYS A 57 13.93 -19.02 6.56
C LYS A 57 12.82 -18.63 7.57
N GLY A 58 12.10 -17.54 7.30
CA GLY A 58 11.02 -17.09 8.19
C GLY A 58 9.71 -17.85 7.93
N ARG A 59 8.57 -17.17 8.13
CA ARG A 59 7.25 -17.76 7.87
C ARG A 59 7.12 -18.20 6.41
N GLU A 60 6.80 -19.47 6.20
CA GLU A 60 6.59 -20.04 4.87
C GLU A 60 5.48 -19.33 4.08
N LEU A 61 4.40 -18.92 4.78
CA LEU A 61 3.34 -18.11 4.18
C LEU A 61 3.88 -16.83 3.52
N THR A 62 4.87 -16.17 4.14
CA THR A 62 5.47 -14.95 3.59
C THR A 62 6.26 -15.26 2.31
N ARG A 63 6.97 -16.39 2.27
CA ARG A 63 7.69 -16.85 1.07
C ARG A 63 6.71 -17.13 -0.08
N LEU A 64 5.69 -17.95 0.17
CA LEU A 64 4.68 -18.31 -0.83
C LEU A 64 3.90 -17.08 -1.32
N ALA A 65 3.54 -16.17 -0.40
CA ALA A 65 2.89 -14.91 -0.73
C ALA A 65 3.76 -14.04 -1.66
N LEU A 66 5.06 -13.92 -1.38
CA LEU A 66 6.01 -13.18 -2.22
C LEU A 66 6.17 -13.81 -3.60
N GLU A 67 6.33 -15.14 -3.66
CA GLU A 67 6.44 -15.88 -4.93
C GLU A 67 5.19 -15.70 -5.79
N ARG A 68 4.00 -15.86 -5.19
CA ARG A 68 2.75 -15.66 -5.93
C ARG A 68 2.62 -14.22 -6.41
N ASN A 69 2.91 -13.24 -5.55
CA ASN A 69 2.81 -11.83 -5.90
C ASN A 69 3.73 -11.45 -7.07
N LEU A 70 4.93 -12.02 -7.17
CA LEU A 70 5.82 -11.78 -8.30
C LEU A 70 5.25 -12.22 -9.65
N HIS A 71 4.25 -13.12 -9.68
CA HIS A 71 3.59 -13.56 -10.90
C HIS A 71 2.35 -12.73 -11.25
N VAL A 72 1.60 -12.25 -10.24
CA VAL A 72 0.30 -11.57 -10.44
C VAL A 72 0.32 -10.06 -10.16
N PHE A 73 1.38 -9.55 -9.55
CA PHE A 73 1.59 -8.14 -9.20
C PHE A 73 0.45 -7.50 -8.39
N LEU A 74 -0.18 -8.29 -7.51
CA LEU A 74 -1.26 -7.81 -6.65
C LEU A 74 -0.73 -7.01 -5.47
N ARG A 75 -1.54 -6.06 -4.99
CA ARG A 75 -1.20 -5.33 -3.76
C ARG A 75 -1.27 -6.27 -2.56
N SER A 76 -0.47 -6.01 -1.52
CA SER A 76 -0.47 -6.87 -0.32
C SER A 76 -1.84 -6.95 0.38
N SER A 77 -2.68 -5.91 0.27
CA SER A 77 -4.06 -5.94 0.78
C SER A 77 -4.95 -6.89 0.00
N GLU A 78 -4.82 -6.93 -1.33
CA GLU A 78 -5.56 -7.84 -2.21
C GLU A 78 -5.13 -9.29 -1.95
N LEU A 79 -3.82 -9.53 -1.77
CA LEU A 79 -3.30 -10.85 -1.44
C LEU A 79 -3.80 -11.38 -0.09
N ARG A 80 -3.99 -10.50 0.91
CA ARG A 80 -4.54 -10.88 2.23
C ARG A 80 -6.04 -11.17 2.21
N LEU A 81 -6.77 -10.54 1.29
CA LEU A 81 -8.22 -10.69 1.14
C LEU A 81 -8.60 -11.71 0.06
N ALA A 82 -7.61 -12.30 -0.61
CA ALA A 82 -7.84 -13.31 -1.62
C ALA A 82 -8.49 -14.54 -0.97
N VAL A 83 -9.71 -14.85 -1.41
CA VAL A 83 -10.38 -16.09 -1.05
C VAL A 83 -9.73 -17.22 -1.83
N VAL A 84 -9.33 -18.28 -1.13
CA VAL A 84 -8.85 -19.50 -1.78
C VAL A 84 -10.03 -20.18 -2.46
N VAL A 85 -10.24 -19.86 -3.73
CA VAL A 85 -11.19 -20.58 -4.58
C VAL A 85 -10.40 -21.70 -5.26
N GLY A 86 -10.50 -22.94 -4.76
CA GLY A 86 -10.00 -24.12 -5.47
C GLY A 86 -8.97 -25.03 -4.76
N LEU A 87 -8.99 -25.14 -3.43
CA LEU A 87 -8.33 -26.26 -2.72
C LEU A 87 -9.33 -27.20 -2.03
N SER A 88 -10.51 -27.39 -2.63
CA SER A 88 -11.40 -28.50 -2.27
C SER A 88 -11.12 -29.69 -3.18
N GLY A 89 -9.90 -30.22 -3.10
CA GLY A 89 -9.61 -31.60 -3.46
C GLY A 89 -9.78 -32.44 -2.21
N ARG A 90 -11.03 -32.74 -1.85
CA ARG A 90 -11.38 -33.76 -0.86
C ARG A 90 -11.92 -34.94 -1.68
N GLU A 91 -11.04 -35.88 -1.99
CA GLU A 91 -11.43 -37.29 -2.09
C GLU A 91 -11.23 -37.91 -0.69
N PRO A 92 -11.98 -38.95 -0.27
CA PRO A 92 -12.80 -39.89 -1.05
C PRO A 92 -14.32 -39.63 -0.99
#